data_AF-A0A7C9HRA3-F1
#
_entry.id   AF-A0A7C9HRA3-F1
#
_cell.length_a   1.000
_cell.length_b   1.000
_cell.length_c   1.000
_cell.angle_alpha   90.00
_cell.angle_beta   90.00
_cell.angle_gamma   90.00
#
_symmetry.space_group_name_H-M   'P 1'
#
loop_
_entity.id
_entity.type
_entity.pdbx_description
1 polymer ?
#
loop_
_entity_poly.entity_id
_entity_poly.type
_entity_poly.pdbx_seq_one_letter_code
_entity_poly.pdbx_strand_id
1 'polypeptide(L)'
;MTLTLPAEVPMSQQPRTKRPLGVTRARQQAQQVAQPRAAARAARDYAEQWHQALKAWKTRVPQVVLPLLRYGPGGSFDLSTLGEHLPDLPSSLVTPMGEVRETEVADIIKTMLDSGIPDTSATGGFLERYRRGHTTPASLTDPRGGWEFPKPRSVAYAVACLSLATRLGDKHPDLPRHLATCRAALRAEDVAEIPR
;
A
#
# COMPACT_ATOMS: atom_id res chain seq x y z
N MET A 1 -91.19 -16.96 -27.17
CA MET A 1 -89.97 -16.28 -27.64
C MET A 1 -89.17 -15.90 -26.40
N THR A 2 -88.30 -16.82 -25.95
CA THR A 2 -86.81 -16.73 -26.00
C THR A 2 -86.27 -15.70 -25.00
N LEU A 3 -85.90 -16.13 -23.78
CA LEU A 3 -84.52 -16.44 -23.30
C LEU A 3 -83.64 -15.18 -23.30
N THR A 4 -82.91 -14.75 -22.26
CA THR A 4 -81.77 -15.45 -21.64
C THR A 4 -81.21 -14.57 -20.48
N LEU A 5 -81.00 -15.11 -19.28
CA LEU A 5 -79.85 -14.81 -18.38
C LEU A 5 -78.76 -15.84 -18.73
N PRO A 6 -77.43 -15.64 -18.53
CA PRO A 6 -76.76 -14.94 -17.41
C PRO A 6 -75.50 -14.15 -17.87
N ALA A 7 -74.69 -13.51 -17.02
CA ALA A 7 -73.48 -14.13 -16.47
C ALA A 7 -72.76 -13.17 -15.51
N GLU A 8 -72.45 -13.69 -14.32
CA GLU A 8 -71.49 -13.16 -13.37
C GLU A 8 -70.13 -12.95 -14.03
N VAL A 9 -69.51 -11.81 -13.79
CA VAL A 9 -68.11 -11.55 -14.17
C VAL A 9 -67.23 -12.24 -13.12
N PRO A 10 -66.41 -13.24 -13.49
CA PRO A 10 -65.56 -13.90 -12.54
C PRO A 10 -64.39 -13.00 -12.12
N MET A 11 -64.12 -13.02 -10.81
CA MET A 11 -62.90 -12.59 -10.17
C MET A 11 -61.67 -12.86 -11.05
N SER A 12 -61.00 -11.81 -11.50
CA SER A 12 -59.65 -11.91 -12.05
C SER A 12 -58.69 -12.31 -10.93
N GLN A 13 -58.42 -13.61 -10.80
CA GLN A 13 -57.32 -14.13 -10.01
C GLN A 13 -56.01 -13.64 -10.62
N GLN A 14 -55.40 -12.60 -10.03
CA GLN A 14 -54.01 -12.28 -10.29
C GLN A 14 -53.14 -13.48 -9.86
N PRO A 15 -52.22 -13.97 -10.72
CA PRO A 15 -51.28 -14.99 -10.29
C PRO A 15 -50.37 -14.39 -9.22
N ARG A 16 -50.45 -14.91 -7.99
CA ARG A 16 -49.48 -14.66 -6.92
C ARG A 16 -48.12 -15.15 -7.39
N THR A 17 -47.37 -14.25 -8.02
CA THR A 17 -45.96 -14.44 -8.34
C THR A 17 -45.21 -14.61 -7.02
N LYS A 18 -44.81 -15.84 -6.72
CA LYS A 18 -43.90 -16.16 -5.63
C LYS A 18 -42.57 -15.45 -5.91
N ARG A 19 -42.39 -14.25 -5.35
CA ARG A 19 -41.11 -13.53 -5.38
C ARG A 19 -40.08 -14.37 -4.63
N PRO A 20 -38.94 -14.75 -5.24
CA PRO A 20 -37.91 -15.51 -4.55
C PRO A 20 -37.16 -14.59 -3.57
N LEU A 21 -37.70 -14.41 -2.38
CA LEU A 21 -37.13 -13.59 -1.29
C LEU A 21 -35.79 -14.13 -0.74
N GLY A 22 -35.39 -15.36 -1.09
CA GLY A 22 -34.14 -15.98 -0.64
C GLY A 22 -32.89 -15.58 -1.43
N VAL A 23 -33.03 -15.28 -2.73
CA VAL A 23 -31.88 -15.01 -3.62
C VAL A 23 -31.26 -13.65 -3.31
N THR A 24 -32.09 -12.66 -2.95
CA THR A 24 -31.62 -11.31 -2.61
C THR A 24 -30.82 -11.30 -1.30
N ARG A 25 -31.27 -12.07 -0.28
CA ARG A 25 -30.58 -12.12 1.02
C ARG A 25 -29.25 -12.86 0.94
N ALA A 26 -29.18 -13.98 0.22
CA ALA A 26 -27.93 -14.71 0.00
C ALA A 26 -26.93 -13.88 -0.82
N ARG A 27 -27.41 -13.14 -1.83
CA ARG A 27 -26.57 -12.23 -2.62
C ARG A 27 -26.08 -11.03 -1.80
N GLN A 28 -26.92 -10.46 -0.94
CA GLN A 28 -26.54 -9.39 -0.01
C GLN A 28 -25.49 -9.88 1.00
N GLN A 29 -25.65 -11.09 1.57
CA GLN A 29 -24.66 -11.68 2.47
C GLN A 29 -23.33 -11.98 1.76
N ALA A 30 -23.37 -12.53 0.54
CA ALA A 30 -22.17 -12.76 -0.26
C ALA A 30 -21.44 -11.45 -0.59
N GLN A 31 -22.18 -10.38 -0.91
CA GLN A 31 -21.60 -9.06 -1.14
C GLN A 31 -20.98 -8.46 0.13
N GLN A 32 -21.63 -8.62 1.29
CA GLN A 32 -21.12 -8.16 2.59
C GLN A 32 -19.80 -8.84 2.97
N VAL A 33 -19.61 -10.11 2.61
CA VAL A 33 -18.35 -10.85 2.86
C VAL A 33 -17.29 -10.58 1.78
N ALA A 34 -17.69 -10.34 0.53
CA ALA A 34 -16.77 -10.06 -0.57
C ALA A 34 -16.09 -8.68 -0.45
N GLN A 35 -16.82 -7.65 0.00
CA GLN A 35 -16.29 -6.30 0.17
C GLN A 35 -15.07 -6.19 1.09
N PRO A 36 -15.06 -6.74 2.32
CA PRO A 36 -13.89 -6.67 3.20
C PRO A 36 -12.70 -7.46 2.64
N ARG A 37 -12.94 -8.58 1.96
CA ARG A 37 -11.88 -9.37 1.31
C ARG A 37 -11.23 -8.62 0.16
N ALA A 38 -12.04 -7.94 -0.66
CA ALA A 38 -11.55 -7.09 -1.75
C ALA A 38 -10.72 -5.91 -1.19
N ALA A 39 -11.20 -5.24 -0.15
CA ALA A 39 -10.48 -4.14 0.49
C ALA A 39 -9.14 -4.59 1.11
N ALA A 40 -9.12 -5.76 1.77
CA ALA A 40 -7.89 -6.32 2.32
C ALA A 40 -6.90 -6.77 1.23
N ARG A 41 -7.40 -7.18 0.07
CA ARG A 41 -6.55 -7.48 -1.10
C ARG A 41 -5.95 -6.20 -1.69
N ALA A 42 -6.75 -5.16 -1.90
CA ALA A 42 -6.26 -3.88 -2.38
C ALA A 42 -5.20 -3.28 -1.44
N ALA A 43 -5.40 -3.37 -0.12
CA ALA A 43 -4.41 -2.92 0.86
C ALA A 43 -3.08 -3.67 0.75
N ARG A 44 -3.13 -4.99 0.53
CA ARG A 44 -1.96 -5.85 0.32
C ARG A 44 -1.24 -5.51 -0.97
N ASP A 45 -1.97 -5.43 -2.07
CA ASP A 45 -1.41 -5.15 -3.39
C ASP A 45 -0.73 -3.78 -3.42
N TYR A 46 -1.32 -2.78 -2.75
CA TYR A 46 -0.75 -1.44 -2.66
C TYR A 46 0.46 -1.38 -1.72
N ALA A 47 0.45 -2.12 -0.60
CA ALA A 47 1.63 -2.27 0.24
C ALA A 47 2.77 -2.98 -0.50
N GLU A 48 2.46 -3.98 -1.32
CA GLU A 48 3.44 -4.68 -2.17
C GLU A 48 4.10 -3.74 -3.18
N GLN A 49 3.34 -2.85 -3.81
CA GLN A 49 3.88 -1.86 -4.74
C GLN A 49 4.90 -0.95 -4.06
N TRP A 50 4.57 -0.44 -2.87
CA TRP A 50 5.50 0.35 -2.06
C TRP A 50 6.72 -0.46 -1.62
N HIS A 51 6.53 -1.72 -1.24
CA HIS A 51 7.62 -2.63 -0.87
C HIS A 51 8.60 -2.86 -2.02
N GLN A 52 8.09 -3.14 -3.22
CA GLN A 52 8.94 -3.35 -4.39
C GLN A 52 9.63 -2.04 -4.82
N ALA A 53 8.96 -0.89 -4.71
CA ALA A 53 9.59 0.41 -4.94
C ALA A 53 10.78 0.62 -3.98
N LEU A 54 10.59 0.40 -2.68
CA LEU A 54 11.65 0.53 -1.67
C LEU A 54 12.76 -0.52 -1.82
N LYS A 55 12.49 -1.70 -2.38
CA LYS A 55 13.52 -2.69 -2.72
C LYS A 55 14.28 -2.33 -4.00
N ALA A 56 13.59 -1.70 -4.95
CA ALA A 56 14.19 -1.17 -6.17
C ALA A 56 14.98 0.13 -5.91
N TRP A 57 15.26 0.47 -4.65
CA TRP A 57 16.18 1.50 -4.17
C TRP A 57 17.63 1.23 -4.62
N LYS A 58 17.83 1.17 -5.92
CA LYS A 58 19.10 1.29 -6.61
C LYS A 58 18.97 2.54 -7.47
N THR A 59 19.31 3.66 -6.84
CA THR A 59 20.10 4.75 -7.41
C THR A 59 20.06 4.81 -8.95
N ARG A 60 19.05 5.46 -9.53
CA ARG A 60 19.30 6.09 -10.82
C ARG A 60 20.22 7.26 -10.54
N VAL A 61 21.46 7.15 -11.01
CA VAL A 61 22.33 8.31 -11.22
C VAL A 61 21.58 9.20 -12.22
N PRO A 62 21.12 10.42 -11.86
CA PRO A 62 20.58 11.33 -12.85
C PRO A 62 21.64 11.50 -13.94
N GLN A 63 21.30 11.20 -15.20
CA GLN A 63 22.22 11.37 -16.34
C GLN A 63 22.66 12.83 -16.54
N VAL A 64 22.05 13.78 -15.83
CA VAL A 64 22.40 15.19 -15.92
C VAL A 64 23.43 15.51 -14.84
N VAL A 65 24.70 15.31 -15.18
CA VAL A 65 25.79 16.05 -14.53
C VAL A 65 25.60 17.51 -14.92
N LEU A 66 24.92 18.29 -14.07
CA LEU A 66 24.98 19.75 -14.19
C LEU A 66 26.34 20.18 -13.64
N PRO A 67 27.30 20.63 -14.47
CA PRO A 67 28.52 21.19 -13.94
C PRO A 67 28.16 22.39 -13.09
N LEU A 68 28.63 22.40 -11.84
CA LEU A 68 28.53 23.57 -10.97
C LEU A 68 29.31 24.71 -11.63
N LEU A 69 28.62 25.59 -12.36
CA LEU A 69 29.20 26.80 -12.93
C LEU A 69 29.49 27.80 -11.79
N ARG A 70 30.68 27.69 -11.19
CA ARG A 70 31.22 28.76 -10.34
C ARG A 70 31.85 29.83 -11.24
N TYR A 71 31.11 30.91 -11.49
CA TYR A 71 31.66 32.11 -12.10
C TYR A 71 32.53 32.86 -11.09
N GLY A 72 33.82 32.55 -11.07
CA GLY A 72 34.86 33.32 -10.37
C GLY A 72 35.99 33.64 -11.34
N PRO A 73 36.55 34.86 -11.34
CA PRO A 73 37.54 35.26 -12.33
C PRO A 73 38.90 34.65 -11.93
N GLY A 74 39.34 33.60 -12.63
CA GLY A 74 40.73 33.12 -12.54
C GLY A 74 41.00 31.62 -12.47
N GLY A 75 40.05 30.74 -12.80
CA GLY A 75 40.28 29.29 -12.74
C GLY A 75 40.54 28.67 -14.12
N SER A 76 41.80 28.34 -14.40
CA SER A 76 42.21 27.48 -15.52
C SER A 76 41.45 26.15 -15.53
N PHE A 77 41.11 25.66 -16.72
CA PHE A 77 40.64 24.29 -16.94
C PHE A 77 41.75 23.31 -16.54
N ASP A 78 41.72 22.84 -15.29
CA ASP A 78 42.46 21.67 -14.90
C ASP A 78 41.54 20.45 -15.10
N LEU A 79 41.72 19.77 -16.22
CA LEU A 79 41.18 18.43 -16.50
C LEU A 79 41.92 17.40 -15.61
N SER A 80 41.83 17.62 -14.30
CA SER A 80 42.56 16.84 -13.30
C SER A 80 41.89 15.47 -13.14
N THR A 81 42.53 14.48 -13.76
CA THR A 81 42.49 13.05 -13.48
C THR A 81 42.88 12.75 -12.03
N LEU A 82 42.04 13.14 -11.05
CA LEU A 82 42.23 12.81 -9.63
C LEU A 82 40.88 12.51 -8.96
N GLY A 83 40.46 11.25 -9.13
CA GLY A 83 39.94 10.32 -8.11
C GLY A 83 39.09 10.73 -6.89
N GLU A 84 38.66 11.97 -6.66
CA GLU A 84 37.96 12.30 -5.40
C GLU A 84 36.81 13.30 -5.59
N HIS A 85 35.64 12.89 -5.08
CA HIS A 85 34.45 13.71 -4.86
C HIS A 85 33.73 14.25 -6.11
N LEU A 86 33.18 13.34 -6.90
CA LEU A 86 31.89 13.65 -7.52
C LEU A 86 30.88 13.90 -6.38
N PRO A 87 30.14 15.03 -6.35
CA PRO A 87 29.04 15.19 -5.41
C PRO A 87 28.12 13.99 -5.57
N ASP A 88 27.77 13.30 -4.48
CA ASP A 88 26.80 12.21 -4.50
C ASP A 88 25.59 12.65 -5.31
N LEU A 89 25.42 12.07 -6.50
CA LEU A 89 24.31 12.45 -7.35
C LEU A 89 23.03 12.09 -6.61
N PRO A 90 22.05 13.00 -6.53
CA PRO A 90 20.86 12.77 -5.73
C PRO A 90 20.15 11.55 -6.28
N SER A 91 20.11 10.49 -5.48
CA SER A 91 19.40 9.30 -5.88
C SER A 91 17.90 9.51 -5.70
N SER A 92 17.14 9.14 -6.73
CA SER A 92 15.69 9.27 -6.76
C SER A 92 15.04 7.90 -6.72
N LEU A 93 14.01 7.78 -5.90
CA LEU A 93 13.16 6.60 -5.77
C LEU A 93 11.90 6.77 -6.62
N VAL A 94 11.61 5.82 -7.51
CA VAL A 94 10.32 5.76 -8.22
C VAL A 94 9.31 5.06 -7.32
N THR A 95 8.41 5.84 -6.73
CA THR A 95 7.33 5.34 -5.87
C THR A 95 5.99 5.37 -6.59
N PRO A 96 4.95 4.71 -6.07
CA PRO A 96 3.58 4.84 -6.60
C PRO A 96 3.06 6.29 -6.63
N MET A 97 3.61 7.17 -5.78
CA MET A 97 3.29 8.60 -5.72
C MET A 97 4.05 9.43 -6.78
N GLY A 98 5.17 8.92 -7.31
CA GLY A 98 6.08 9.62 -8.20
C GLY A 98 7.54 9.50 -7.76
N GLU A 99 8.40 10.39 -8.29
CA GLU A 99 9.82 10.44 -7.94
C GLU A 99 10.02 11.18 -6.61
N VAL A 100 10.66 10.50 -5.64
CA VAL A 100 10.98 11.04 -4.32
C VAL A 100 12.48 11.04 -4.13
N ARG A 101 13.04 12.07 -3.50
CA ARG A 101 14.47 12.16 -3.21
C ARG A 101 14.85 11.23 -2.06
N GLU A 102 15.99 10.57 -2.17
CA GLU A 102 16.51 9.70 -1.11
C GLU A 102 16.68 10.44 0.23
N THR A 103 17.15 11.67 0.21
CA THR A 103 17.38 12.47 1.42
C THR A 103 16.09 12.70 2.20
N GLU A 104 14.98 12.98 1.52
CA GLU A 104 13.67 13.19 2.15
C GLU A 104 13.18 11.92 2.84
N VAL A 105 13.36 10.77 2.19
CA VAL A 105 12.99 9.48 2.79
C VAL A 105 13.89 9.16 3.98
N ALA A 106 15.20 9.40 3.87
CA ALA A 106 16.15 9.19 4.95
C ALA A 106 15.84 10.07 6.17
N ASP A 107 15.48 11.33 5.96
CA ASP A 107 15.09 12.26 7.02
C ASP A 107 13.81 11.81 7.73
N ILE A 108 12.82 11.31 6.98
CA ILE A 108 11.60 10.74 7.55
C ILE A 108 11.89 9.49 8.37
N ILE A 109 12.70 8.56 7.85
CA ILE A 109 13.10 7.34 8.56
C ILE A 109 13.83 7.70 9.86
N LYS A 110 14.77 8.65 9.80
CA LYS A 110 15.49 9.14 10.98
C LYS A 110 14.53 9.73 12.01
N THR A 111 13.62 10.59 11.58
CA THR A 111 12.58 11.18 12.46
C THR A 111 11.69 10.11 13.10
N MET A 112 11.41 9.01 12.39
CA MET A 112 10.65 7.88 12.93
C MET A 112 11.45 7.10 13.97
N LEU A 113 12.73 6.82 13.70
CA LEU A 113 13.63 6.15 14.63
C LEU A 113 13.80 6.93 15.94
N ASP A 114 13.97 8.25 15.82
CA ASP A 114 14.15 9.18 16.94
C ASP A 114 12.84 9.45 17.71
N SER A 115 11.70 8.91 17.23
CA SER A 115 10.41 9.07 17.89
C SER A 115 10.37 8.31 19.22
N GLY A 116 9.94 8.98 20.29
CA GLY A 116 9.69 8.34 21.58
C GLY A 116 8.47 7.39 21.62
N ILE A 117 7.73 7.25 20.53
CA ILE A 117 6.59 6.33 20.42
C ILE A 117 7.11 4.96 19.94
N PRO A 118 7.02 3.89 20.75
CA PRO A 118 7.58 2.58 20.42
C PRO A 118 7.16 2.05 19.05
N ASP A 119 5.88 2.13 18.72
CA ASP A 119 5.33 1.69 17.42
C ASP A 119 5.96 2.44 16.25
N THR A 120 6.18 3.75 16.41
CA THR A 120 6.75 4.60 15.36
C THR A 120 8.25 4.31 15.17
N SER A 121 8.98 4.15 16.27
CA SER A 121 10.39 3.79 16.24
C SER A 121 10.62 2.39 15.65
N ALA A 122 9.79 1.41 16.03
CA ALA A 122 9.81 0.08 15.43
C ALA A 122 9.56 0.11 13.92
N THR A 123 8.58 0.93 13.49
CA THR A 123 8.30 1.15 12.08
C THR A 123 9.50 1.74 11.34
N GLY A 124 10.16 2.75 11.93
CA GLY A 124 11.41 3.31 11.40
C GLY A 124 12.53 2.28 11.29
N GLY A 125 12.62 1.37 12.27
CA GLY A 125 13.58 0.26 12.26
C GLY A 125 13.39 -0.72 11.11
N PHE A 126 12.15 -0.97 10.68
CA PHE A 126 11.88 -1.78 9.48
C PHE A 126 12.30 -1.05 8.20
N LEU A 127 12.05 0.27 8.11
CA LEU A 127 12.42 1.06 6.94
C LEU A 127 13.94 1.21 6.79
N GLU A 128 14.65 1.37 7.90
CA GLU A 128 16.12 1.47 7.92
C GLU A 128 16.78 0.19 7.37
N ARG A 129 16.12 -0.97 7.47
CA ARG A 129 16.62 -2.21 6.87
C ARG A 129 16.67 -2.17 5.35
N TYR A 130 15.72 -1.51 4.69
CA TYR A 130 15.78 -1.30 3.24
C TYR A 130 16.97 -0.43 2.88
N ARG A 131 17.15 0.69 3.60
CA ARG A 131 18.22 1.66 3.35
C ARG A 131 19.62 1.06 3.52
N ARG A 132 19.80 0.20 4.52
CA ARG A 132 21.07 -0.48 4.78
C ARG A 132 21.30 -1.74 3.94
N GLY A 133 20.39 -2.09 3.05
CA GLY A 133 20.49 -3.31 2.24
C GLY A 133 20.41 -4.61 3.06
N HIS A 134 19.80 -4.57 4.24
CA HIS A 134 19.57 -5.77 5.04
C HIS A 134 18.50 -6.67 4.40
N THR A 135 18.45 -7.94 4.82
CA THR A 135 17.51 -8.93 4.28
C THR A 135 16.05 -8.55 4.58
N THR A 136 15.37 -8.00 3.58
CA THR A 136 13.92 -7.77 3.55
C THR A 136 13.20 -8.92 2.85
N PRO A 137 11.90 -9.16 3.13
CA PRO A 137 11.11 -10.15 2.41
C PRO A 137 11.15 -9.93 0.89
N ALA A 138 11.17 -11.00 0.10
CA ALA A 138 11.13 -10.88 -1.36
C ALA A 138 9.79 -10.29 -1.84
N SER A 139 8.71 -10.73 -1.22
CA SER A 139 7.32 -10.28 -1.39
C SER A 139 6.69 -10.16 -0.01
N LEU A 140 5.70 -9.27 0.15
CA LEU A 140 4.81 -9.24 1.32
C LEU A 140 3.56 -10.10 1.11
N THR A 141 3.24 -10.40 -0.15
CA THR A 141 2.04 -11.13 -0.55
C THR A 141 2.35 -12.52 -1.06
N ASP A 142 1.52 -13.48 -0.64
CA ASP A 142 1.55 -14.86 -1.13
C ASP A 142 0.74 -14.93 -2.45
N PRO A 143 1.24 -15.60 -3.50
CA PRO A 143 0.48 -15.89 -4.73
C PRO A 143 -0.91 -16.49 -4.50
N ARG A 144 -1.12 -17.21 -3.39
CA ARG A 144 -2.41 -17.81 -3.00
C ARG A 144 -3.41 -16.81 -2.40
N GLY A 145 -3.02 -15.54 -2.27
CA GLY A 145 -3.92 -14.46 -1.86
C GLY A 145 -3.89 -14.15 -0.36
N GLY A 146 -2.76 -14.35 0.31
CA GLY A 146 -2.52 -14.03 1.72
C GLY A 146 -1.29 -13.14 1.94
N TRP A 147 -0.90 -12.99 3.22
CA TRP A 147 0.40 -12.44 3.58
C TRP A 147 1.47 -13.54 3.49
N GLU A 148 2.64 -13.19 2.98
CA GLU A 148 3.79 -14.09 2.89
C GLU A 148 4.25 -14.55 4.27
N PHE A 149 4.72 -15.79 4.39
CA PHE A 149 5.21 -16.32 5.66
C PHE A 149 6.63 -15.82 5.98
N PRO A 150 6.94 -15.44 7.24
CA PRO A 150 6.05 -15.37 8.39
C PRO A 150 5.13 -14.13 8.34
N LYS A 151 3.83 -14.35 8.55
CA LYS A 151 2.79 -13.32 8.40
C LYS A 151 3.02 -12.08 9.27
N PRO A 152 3.34 -12.19 10.57
CA PRO A 152 3.54 -11.01 11.42
C PRO A 152 4.60 -10.07 10.85
N ARG A 153 5.70 -10.65 10.34
CA ARG A 153 6.79 -9.91 9.70
C ARG A 153 6.31 -9.21 8.43
N SER A 154 5.64 -9.92 7.53
CA SER A 154 5.16 -9.35 6.25
C SER A 154 4.16 -8.21 6.48
N VAL A 155 3.27 -8.36 7.46
CA VAL A 155 2.32 -7.31 7.84
C VAL A 155 3.03 -6.10 8.46
N ALA A 156 4.03 -6.32 9.32
CA ALA A 156 4.82 -5.23 9.91
C ALA A 156 5.54 -4.40 8.84
N TYR A 157 6.14 -5.05 7.83
CA TYR A 157 6.73 -4.36 6.68
C TYR A 157 5.67 -3.60 5.85
N ALA A 158 4.47 -4.16 5.66
CA ALA A 158 3.38 -3.46 4.99
C ALA A 158 2.96 -2.19 5.74
N VAL A 159 2.81 -2.28 7.07
CA VAL A 159 2.51 -1.11 7.92
C VAL A 159 3.62 -0.06 7.81
N ALA A 160 4.88 -0.48 7.74
CA ALA A 160 6.01 0.43 7.58
C ALA A 160 6.00 1.16 6.24
N CYS A 161 5.80 0.43 5.14
CA CYS A 161 5.69 1.00 3.80
C CYS A 161 4.56 2.03 3.70
N LEU A 162 3.36 1.70 4.19
CA LEU A 162 2.21 2.60 4.13
C LEU A 162 2.33 3.79 5.10
N SER A 163 3.00 3.61 6.25
CA SER A 163 3.28 4.70 7.17
C SER A 163 4.27 5.70 6.57
N LEU A 164 5.26 5.21 5.82
CA LEU A 164 6.16 6.06 5.04
C LEU A 164 5.41 6.83 3.96
N ALA A 165 4.57 6.14 3.16
CA ALA A 165 3.74 6.77 2.13
C ALA A 165 2.88 7.92 2.70
N THR A 166 2.30 7.71 3.89
CA THR A 166 1.50 8.73 4.58
C THR A 166 2.35 9.96 4.95
N ARG A 167 3.59 9.75 5.41
CA ARG A 167 4.50 10.83 5.80
C ARG A 167 5.09 11.57 4.60
N LEU A 168 5.25 10.89 3.47
CA LEU A 168 5.63 11.49 2.19
C LEU A 168 4.48 12.31 1.57
N GLY A 169 3.27 12.22 2.10
CA GLY A 169 2.11 12.97 1.62
C GLY A 169 1.45 12.33 0.40
N ASP A 170 1.52 11.01 0.26
CA ASP A 170 0.80 10.29 -0.80
C ASP A 170 -0.70 10.57 -0.70
N LYS A 171 -1.26 11.05 -1.82
CA LYS A 171 -2.66 11.47 -1.95
C LYS A 171 -3.58 10.34 -2.38
N HIS A 172 -3.10 9.09 -2.40
CA HIS A 172 -3.93 7.94 -2.72
C HIS A 172 -5.18 7.90 -1.81
N PRO A 173 -6.40 7.90 -2.38
CA PRO A 173 -7.63 8.15 -1.62
C PRO A 173 -7.89 7.10 -0.55
N ASP A 174 -7.49 5.85 -0.82
CA ASP A 174 -7.71 4.73 0.10
C ASP A 174 -6.51 4.46 1.05
N LEU A 175 -5.44 5.26 0.99
CA LEU A 175 -4.25 5.05 1.83
C LEU A 175 -4.57 4.95 3.33
N PRO A 176 -5.37 5.86 3.93
CA PRO A 176 -5.72 5.75 5.35
C PRO A 176 -6.46 4.44 5.68
N ARG A 177 -7.32 3.99 4.77
CA ARG A 177 -8.10 2.75 4.91
C ARG A 177 -7.21 1.51 4.78
N HIS A 178 -6.27 1.51 3.83
CA HIS A 178 -5.31 0.43 3.65
C HIS A 178 -4.42 0.28 4.89
N LEU A 179 -3.90 1.40 5.39
CA LEU A 179 -3.08 1.43 6.60
C LEU A 179 -3.85 0.94 7.84
N ALA A 180 -5.11 1.35 8.01
CA ALA A 180 -5.96 0.85 9.08
C ALA A 180 -6.18 -0.67 8.98
N THR A 181 -6.36 -1.18 7.76
CA THR A 181 -6.56 -2.62 7.49
C THR A 181 -5.30 -3.42 7.82
N CYS A 182 -4.11 -2.95 7.44
CA CYS A 182 -2.84 -3.59 7.77
C CYS A 182 -2.54 -3.55 9.27
N ARG A 183 -2.84 -2.45 9.97
CA ARG A 183 -2.70 -2.37 11.43
C ARG A 183 -3.65 -3.31 12.17
N ALA A 184 -4.88 -3.46 11.67
CA ALA A 184 -5.82 -4.43 12.23
C ALA A 184 -5.32 -5.87 12.04
N ALA A 185 -4.73 -6.17 10.87
CA ALA A 185 -4.11 -7.48 10.62
C ALA A 185 -2.92 -7.74 11.56
N LEU A 186 -2.07 -6.73 11.81
CA LEU A 186 -0.90 -6.89 12.70
C LEU A 186 -1.35 -7.24 14.12
N ARG A 187 -2.31 -6.48 14.65
CA ARG A 187 -2.86 -6.71 16.00
C ARG A 187 -3.54 -8.07 16.13
N ALA A 188 -4.15 -8.58 15.06
CA ALA A 188 -4.80 -9.88 15.08
C ALA A 188 -3.76 -11.02 15.20
N GLU A 189 -2.58 -10.86 14.61
CA GLU A 189 -1.48 -11.83 14.71
C GLU A 189 -0.79 -11.73 16.08
N ASP A 190 -0.59 -10.52 16.64
CA ASP A 190 -0.02 -10.34 17.99
C ASP A 190 -0.86 -11.05 19.07
N VAL A 191 -2.19 -11.06 18.92
CA VAL A 191 -3.11 -11.75 19.85
C VAL A 191 -3.05 -13.27 19.68
N ALA A 192 -2.73 -13.77 18.48
CA ALA A 192 -2.66 -15.20 18.19
C ALA A 192 -1.37 -15.87 18.72
N GLU A 193 -0.30 -15.08 18.96
CA GLU A 193 0.99 -15.57 19.46
C GLU A 193 1.06 -15.77 20.98
N ILE A 194 -0.03 -15.57 21.75
CA ILE A 194 -0.06 -15.88 23.19
C ILE A 194 -0.45 -17.36 23.37
N PRO A 195 0.50 -18.27 23.68
CA PRO A 195 0.15 -19.63 24.05
C PRO A 195 -0.60 -19.62 25.40
N ARG A 196 -1.73 -20.34 25.45
CA ARG A 196 -2.41 -20.69 26.70
C ARG A 196 -1.70 -21.84 27.39
#